data_AF-A0A521WB28-F1
#
_entry.id   AF-A0A521WB28-F1
#
_cell.length_a   1.000
_cell.length_b   1.000
_cell.length_c   1.000
_cell.angle_alpha   90.00
_cell.angle_beta   90.00
_cell.angle_gamma   90.00
#
_symmetry.space_group_name_H-M   'P 1'
#
loop_
_entity.id
_entity.type
_entity.pdbx_description
1 polymer ?
#
loop_
_entity_poly.entity_id
_entity_poly.type
_entity_poly.pdbx_seq_one_letter_code
_entity_poly.pdbx_strand_id
1 'polypeptide(L)' 'MGGTPVFPGTRVPVQTLLDYIEADDSIDEFLKGFPSVTRAMVVAFLEHATSLAVHEAA' A
#
# COMPACT_ATOMS: atom_id res chain seq x y z
N MET A 1 -4.43 -14.06 16.44
CA MET A 1 -4.05 -12.65 16.67
C MET A 1 -3.26 -12.14 15.45
N GLY A 2 -3.91 -11.97 14.30
CA GLY A 2 -3.29 -11.37 13.12
C GLY A 2 -3.66 -9.90 13.11
N GLY A 3 -2.74 -9.02 13.54
CA GLY A 3 -2.97 -7.59 13.48
C GLY A 3 -3.14 -7.10 12.04
N THR A 4 -3.73 -5.92 11.87
CA THR A 4 -3.82 -5.27 10.55
C THR A 4 -2.41 -5.01 10.00
N PRO A 5 -2.08 -5.46 8.78
CA PRO A 5 -0.82 -5.10 8.14
C PRO A 5 -0.70 -3.59 7.96
N VAL A 6 0.44 -3.04 8.38
CA VAL A 6 0.75 -1.60 8.30
C VAL A 6 2.05 -1.36 7.56
N PHE A 7 2.23 -0.17 6.99
CA PHE A 7 3.52 0.23 6.45
C PHE A 7 4.59 0.23 7.56
N PRO A 8 5.81 -0.29 7.30
CA PRO A 8 6.86 -0.39 8.31
C PRO A 8 7.17 0.95 8.99
N GLY A 9 7.24 0.95 10.32
CA GLY A 9 7.50 2.19 11.08
C GLY A 9 6.33 3.16 11.16
N THR A 10 5.16 2.77 10.65
CA THR A 10 3.94 3.59 10.69
C THR A 10 2.81 2.85 11.41
N ARG A 11 1.69 3.55 11.61
CA ARG A 11 0.40 2.93 12.00
C ARG A 11 -0.60 2.95 10.85
N VAL A 12 -0.14 3.23 9.63
CA VAL A 12 -1.00 3.39 8.45
C VAL A 12 -1.27 2.01 7.87
N PRO A 13 -2.53 1.54 7.84
CA PRO A 13 -2.88 0.27 7.23
C PRO A 13 -2.53 0.25 5.74
N VAL A 14 -2.06 -0.91 5.26
CA VAL A 14 -1.85 -1.11 3.81
C VAL A 14 -3.18 -1.02 3.05
N GLN A 15 -4.27 -1.48 3.68
CA GLN A 15 -5.64 -1.36 3.14
C GLN A 15 -5.99 0.09 2.76
N THR A 16 -5.53 1.08 3.55
CA THR A 16 -5.83 2.50 3.28
C THR A 16 -5.24 2.98 1.95
N LEU A 17 -4.11 2.44 1.49
CA LEU A 17 -3.60 2.73 0.15
C LEU A 17 -4.56 2.21 -0.93
N LEU A 18 -5.08 0.98 -0.74
CA LEU A 18 -6.00 0.37 -1.70
C LEU A 18 -7.33 1.15 -1.74
N ASP A 19 -7.85 1.57 -0.60
CA ASP A 19 -9.08 2.36 -0.50
C ASP A 19 -8.97 3.67 -1.30
N TYR A 20 -7.80 4.34 -1.28
CA TYR A 20 -7.55 5.54 -2.10
C TYR A 20 -7.58 5.19 -3.59
N ILE A 21 -6.89 4.12 -4.01
CA ILE A 21 -6.85 3.71 -5.42
C ILE A 21 -8.26 3.31 -5.92
N GLU A 22 -9.04 2.60 -5.10
CA GLU A 22 -10.42 2.22 -5.41
C GLU A 22 -11.35 3.44 -5.53
N ALA A 23 -11.03 4.53 -4.83
CA ALA A 23 -11.72 5.82 -4.92
C ALA A 23 -11.25 6.70 -6.09
N ASP A 24 -10.38 6.19 -6.98
CA ASP A 24 -9.74 6.92 -8.08
C ASP A 24 -8.77 8.04 -7.61
N ASP A 25 -8.38 8.01 -6.32
CA ASP A 25 -7.37 8.92 -5.78
C ASP A 25 -5.96 8.48 -6.19
N SER A 26 -5.10 9.46 -6.47
CA SER A 26 -3.72 9.19 -6.83
C SER A 26 -2.86 8.80 -5.61
N ILE A 27 -1.76 8.08 -5.86
CA ILE A 27 -0.71 7.83 -4.85
C ILE A 27 -0.21 9.15 -4.24
N ASP A 28 -0.18 10.25 -5.01
CA ASP A 28 0.27 11.55 -4.51
C ASP A 28 -0.69 12.12 -3.47
N GLU A 29 -2.01 11.93 -3.64
CA GLU A 29 -3.02 12.30 -2.64
C GLU A 29 -2.90 11.45 -1.38
N PHE A 30 -2.70 10.14 -1.53
CA PHE A 30 -2.42 9.25 -0.40
C PHE A 30 -1.19 9.71 0.40
N LEU A 31 -0.09 10.03 -0.28
CA LEU A 31 1.14 10.48 0.38
C LEU A 31 0.99 11.83 1.08
N LYS A 32 0.13 12.73 0.57
CA LYS A 32 -0.22 13.98 1.26
C LYS A 32 -0.99 13.70 2.56
N GLY A 33 -1.90 12.73 2.56
CA GLY A 33 -2.66 12.32 3.75
C GLY A 33 -1.81 11.57 4.79
N PHE A 34 -0.79 10.85 4.34
CA PHE A 34 0.06 10.00 5.19
C PHE A 34 1.55 10.25 4.96
N PRO A 35 2.11 11.40 5.41
CA PRO A 35 3.49 11.79 5.14
C PRO A 35 4.55 10.89 5.80
N SER A 36 4.15 10.00 6.71
CA SER A 36 5.04 8.97 7.28
C SER A 36 5.24 7.76 6.35
N VAL A 37 4.40 7.61 5.33
CA VAL A 37 4.56 6.61 4.28
C VAL A 37 5.35 7.25 3.14
N THR A 38 6.39 6.56 2.67
CA THR A 38 7.21 7.04 1.56
C THR A 38 6.76 6.40 0.24
N ARG A 39 7.04 7.07 -0.88
CA ARG A 39 6.81 6.46 -2.21
C ARG A 39 7.52 5.12 -2.36
N ALA A 40 8.73 4.98 -1.81
CA ALA A 40 9.48 3.73 -1.86
C ALA A 40 8.75 2.58 -1.14
N MET A 41 8.09 2.86 -0.02
CA MET A 41 7.26 1.88 0.69
C MET A 41 6.05 1.45 -0.14
N VAL A 42 5.38 2.40 -0.79
CA VAL A 42 4.25 2.12 -1.70
C VAL A 42 4.70 1.24 -2.87
N VAL A 43 5.81 1.61 -3.52
CA VAL A 43 6.37 0.85 -4.65
C VAL A 43 6.73 -0.57 -4.22
N ALA A 44 7.44 -0.74 -3.10
CA ALA A 44 7.80 -2.06 -2.60
C ALA A 44 6.58 -2.94 -2.29
N PHE A 45 5.50 -2.35 -1.77
CA PHE A 45 4.23 -3.05 -1.58
C PHE A 45 3.63 -3.51 -2.91
N LEU A 46 3.56 -2.62 -3.90
CA LEU A 46 2.99 -2.94 -5.22
C LEU A 46 3.81 -4.00 -5.96
N GLU A 47 5.14 -3.96 -5.87
CA GLU A 47 6.03 -4.97 -6.44
C GLU A 47 5.79 -6.35 -5.81
N HIS A 48 5.66 -6.41 -4.48
CA HIS A 48 5.36 -7.65 -3.77
C HIS A 48 3.96 -8.18 -4.14
N ALA A 49 2.94 -7.31 -4.15
CA ALA A 49 1.58 -7.67 -4.57
C ALA A 49 1.55 -8.18 -6.02
N THR A 50 2.29 -7.52 -6.92
CA THR A 50 2.44 -7.95 -8.32
C THR A 50 3.09 -9.33 -8.40
N SER A 51 4.18 -9.56 -7.65
CA SER A 51 4.86 -10.86 -7.62
C SER A 51 3.92 -11.99 -7.20
N LEU A 52 3.04 -11.75 -6.23
CA LEU A 52 2.04 -12.73 -5.79
C LEU A 52 0.97 -12.97 -6.85
N ALA A 53 0.36 -11.89 -7.36
CA ALA A 53 -0.73 -11.96 -8.32
C ALA A 53 -0.31 -12.59 -9.65
N VAL A 54 0.92 -12.31 -10.12
CA VAL A 54 1.45 -12.91 -11.35
C VAL A 54 1.81 -14.38 -11.14
N HIS A 55 2.28 -14.78 -9.95
CA HIS A 55 2.54 -16.18 -9.64
C HIS A 55 1.27 -17.03 -9.50
N GLU A 56 0.17 -16.46 -9.02
CA GLU A 56 -1.14 -17.14 -8.95
C GLU A 56 -1.79 -17.29 -10.33
N ALA A 57 -1.38 -16.49 -11.32
CA ALA A 57 -1.91 -16.51 -12.68
C ALA A 57 -1.13 -17.43 -13.65
N ALA A 58 -0.07 -18.12 -13.18
CA ALA A 58 0.76 -19.05 -13.95
C ALA A 58 0.43 -20.52 -13.62
#